data_AF-A0A8H3W0P3-F1
#
_entry.id   AF-A0A8H3W0P3-F1
#
_cell.length_a   1.000
_cell.length_b   1.000
_cell.length_c   1.000
_cell.angle_alpha   90.00
_cell.angle_beta   90.00
_cell.angle_gamma   90.00
#
_symmetry.space_group_name_H-M   'P 1'
#
loop_
_entity.id
_entity.type
_entity.pdbx_description
1 polymer ?
#
loop_
_entity_poly.entity_id
_entity_poly.type
_entity_poly.pdbx_seq_one_letter_code
_entity_poly.pdbx_strand_id
1 'polypeptide(L)'
;LDASGLVPFEQLGFRRKATTQALEFIINAIYRNWSVKSICFTVAALDMTGAFNRVVHYHLLCLLVEYGVPIWMIQFIWEFLSRRSTTVRLHGKLSKKFWIKIGVPQGSPLSPILFVSTWSSQVYRRLTRFTSLHGTEFSADKTQIIHLCQSRKAPPIVNVMPNVSGFPTEAKDDAIKTLAKVRQKMYQMRRVCGSTWGPDVLKLRHQYITSVRPIFAYACALWYVVRRTKGTRCKWSPCQALVNKLETEQTQCLKQFFGAYQRVSGDILCKEFFVEKLCVFLAGSHPLNVAYREAKALVWMVADDELQLRIRADPKLAKNPALRRLRRKQLIRDVVKKMSHFKSQDLWQKFVIRYLSQAAAFIENCPAIQGIWGQHNLKIWVDMPKAQSTILLHIRTGFSGLNATLHFMGLAPSHMCPCGKGAHNAKHLFLHCKLLEDARKHLRKALPELTFENLVNHRPRVAADFAIPYFGIPQFQWTTKHVLSPLFDDLQGEEEDGESSSPSWRTKEIFHLLLQAFYRLGLSLRSTVVSNSHDLDLAN
;
A
#
# COMPACT_ATOMS: atom_id res chain seq x y z
N LEU A 1 14.93 22.11 21.62
CA LEU A 1 13.92 21.15 22.11
C LEU A 1 14.53 19.77 22.32
N ASP A 2 14.97 19.06 21.27
CA ASP A 2 15.59 17.73 21.43
C ASP A 2 16.98 17.77 22.10
N ALA A 3 17.85 18.69 21.65
CA ALA A 3 19.19 18.87 22.21
C ALA A 3 19.19 19.45 23.64
N SER A 4 18.08 20.08 24.04
CA SER A 4 17.94 20.74 25.35
C SER A 4 17.24 19.86 26.39
N GLY A 5 16.95 18.59 26.08
CA GLY A 5 16.35 17.62 27.03
C GLY A 5 14.91 17.96 27.48
N LEU A 6 14.26 18.94 26.84
CA LEU A 6 12.97 19.48 27.28
C LEU A 6 11.78 18.54 27.02
N VAL A 7 11.95 17.61 26.07
CA VAL A 7 10.93 16.63 25.71
C VAL A 7 11.44 15.23 26.09
N PRO A 8 10.67 14.46 26.88
CA PRO A 8 11.07 13.12 27.32
C PRO A 8 11.49 12.21 26.17
N PHE A 9 12.41 11.28 26.42
CA PHE A 9 12.88 10.35 25.39
C PHE A 9 11.74 9.43 24.90
N GLU A 10 10.81 9.11 25.81
CA GLU A 10 9.64 8.25 25.63
C GLU A 10 8.49 8.93 24.87
N GLN A 11 8.58 10.25 24.63
CA GLN A 11 7.66 10.95 23.74
C GLN A 11 8.04 10.63 22.29
N LEU A 12 7.15 9.97 21.56
CA LEU A 12 7.40 9.47 20.20
C LEU A 12 6.54 10.16 19.13
N GLY A 13 5.36 10.67 19.52
CA GLY A 13 4.46 11.40 18.62
C GLY A 13 5.03 12.76 18.19
N PHE A 14 4.83 13.11 16.91
CA PHE A 14 5.25 14.36 16.26
C PHE A 14 6.76 14.66 16.35
N ARG A 15 7.59 13.63 16.52
CA ARG A 15 9.06 13.71 16.47
C ARG A 15 9.60 12.97 15.25
N ARG A 16 10.94 13.01 15.08
CA ARG A 16 11.68 12.16 14.14
C ARG A 16 11.73 10.68 14.60
N LYS A 17 10.66 10.18 15.22
CA LYS A 17 10.49 8.82 15.72
C LYS A 17 9.15 8.28 15.20
N ALA A 18 9.12 7.02 14.82
CA ALA A 18 7.96 6.42 14.17
C ALA A 18 7.04 5.72 15.18
N THR A 19 5.75 5.60 14.88
CA THR A 19 4.79 4.84 15.70
C THR A 19 5.20 3.38 15.88
N THR A 20 5.92 2.81 14.92
CA THR A 20 6.49 1.47 15.02
C THR A 20 7.53 1.35 16.13
N GLN A 21 8.30 2.40 16.39
CA GLN A 21 9.24 2.45 17.52
C GLN A 21 8.49 2.52 18.85
N ALA A 22 7.34 3.20 18.90
CA ALA A 22 6.49 3.23 20.09
C ALA A 22 5.95 1.86 20.45
N LEU A 23 5.50 1.11 19.44
CA LEU A 23 5.11 -0.28 19.61
C LEU A 23 6.29 -1.12 20.11
N GLU A 24 7.48 -0.93 19.55
CA GLU A 24 8.68 -1.64 19.99
C GLU A 24 9.03 -1.36 21.47
N PHE A 25 8.92 -0.11 21.94
CA PHE A 25 9.13 0.23 23.35
C PHE A 25 8.14 -0.49 24.27
N ILE A 26 6.83 -0.43 23.95
CA ILE A 26 5.80 -1.11 24.75
C ILE A 26 6.05 -2.62 24.77
N ILE A 27 6.30 -3.22 23.61
CA ILE A 27 6.54 -4.66 23.47
C ILE A 27 7.77 -5.11 24.25
N ASN A 28 8.88 -4.37 24.15
CA ASN A 28 10.11 -4.69 24.88
C ASN A 28 9.93 -4.60 26.40
N ALA A 29 9.16 -3.62 26.89
CA ALA A 29 8.81 -3.51 28.32
C ALA A 29 8.00 -4.72 28.80
N ILE A 30 7.00 -5.14 28.01
CA ILE A 30 6.21 -6.34 28.29
C ILE A 30 7.12 -7.58 28.39
N TYR A 31 8.03 -7.77 27.43
CA TYR A 31 8.92 -8.93 27.41
C TYR A 31 9.90 -8.99 28.57
N ARG A 32 10.53 -7.86 28.91
CA ARG A 32 11.45 -7.79 30.06
C ARG A 32 10.74 -8.25 31.33
N ASN A 33 9.54 -7.76 31.58
CA ASN A 33 8.76 -8.12 32.76
C ASN A 33 8.29 -9.59 32.73
N TRP A 34 7.85 -10.10 31.57
CA TRP A 34 7.48 -11.51 31.44
C TRP A 34 8.65 -12.49 31.62
N SER A 35 9.87 -12.10 31.25
CA SER A 35 11.05 -12.94 31.38
C SER A 35 11.47 -13.19 32.84
N VAL A 36 11.10 -12.29 33.76
CA VAL A 36 11.53 -12.30 35.18
C VAL A 36 10.55 -13.06 36.09
N LYS A 37 9.60 -13.85 35.55
CA LYS A 37 8.55 -14.56 36.33
C LYS A 37 7.75 -13.67 37.30
N SER A 38 7.74 -12.35 37.10
CA SER A 38 7.05 -11.40 37.99
C SER A 38 5.75 -10.87 37.34
N ILE A 39 4.68 -10.99 38.13
CA ILE A 39 3.37 -10.27 38.24
C ILE A 39 2.79 -9.55 37.00
N CYS A 40 1.45 -9.61 36.90
CA CYS A 40 0.56 -8.90 35.99
C CYS A 40 1.08 -7.55 35.47
N PHE A 41 1.08 -7.36 34.14
CA PHE A 41 1.45 -6.11 33.49
C PHE A 41 0.18 -5.37 33.04
N THR A 42 -0.09 -4.23 33.67
CA THR A 42 -1.25 -3.39 33.36
C THR A 42 -0.80 -2.16 32.57
N VAL A 43 -1.42 -1.93 31.40
CA VAL A 43 -1.22 -0.71 30.61
C VAL A 43 -2.38 0.24 30.87
N ALA A 44 -2.09 1.41 31.42
CA ALA A 44 -3.03 2.52 31.48
C ALA A 44 -2.81 3.43 30.26
N ALA A 45 -3.76 3.40 29.32
CA ALA A 45 -3.74 4.29 28.16
C ALA A 45 -4.69 5.48 28.40
N LEU A 46 -4.14 6.68 28.30
CA LEU A 46 -4.88 7.94 28.44
C LEU A 46 -5.05 8.57 27.05
N ASP A 47 -6.29 8.82 26.65
CA ASP A 47 -6.59 9.58 25.43
C ASP A 47 -7.23 10.92 25.76
N MET A 48 -6.79 11.96 25.06
CA MET A 48 -7.37 13.30 25.17
C MET A 48 -8.37 13.53 24.06
N THR A 49 -9.61 13.79 24.43
CA THR A 49 -10.55 14.34 23.45
C THR A 49 -10.03 15.71 22.98
N GLY A 50 -10.13 15.99 21.67
CA GLY A 50 -9.87 17.33 21.10
C GLY A 50 -8.58 18.03 21.56
N ALA A 51 -7.46 17.30 21.65
CA ALA A 51 -6.23 17.75 22.31
C ALA A 51 -5.74 19.16 21.88
N PHE A 52 -5.66 19.42 20.57
CA PHE A 52 -5.25 20.73 20.05
C PHE A 52 -6.19 21.87 20.45
N ASN A 53 -7.47 21.61 20.68
CA ASN A 53 -8.47 22.63 21.01
C ASN A 53 -8.44 23.03 22.49
N ARG A 54 -7.68 22.32 23.33
CA ARG A 54 -7.64 22.48 24.80
C ARG A 54 -6.36 23.12 25.33
N VAL A 55 -5.43 23.51 24.45
CA VAL A 55 -4.17 24.14 24.85
C VAL A 55 -4.43 25.57 25.34
N VAL A 56 -4.20 25.83 26.62
CA VAL A 56 -4.33 27.17 27.21
C VAL A 56 -3.11 28.03 26.84
N HIS A 57 -3.33 29.17 26.18
CA HIS A 57 -2.24 30.00 25.63
C HIS A 57 -1.34 30.58 26.72
N TYR A 58 -1.91 31.05 27.83
CA TYR A 58 -1.14 31.59 28.95
C TYR A 58 -0.12 30.57 29.50
N HIS A 59 -0.58 29.36 29.84
CA HIS A 59 0.31 28.29 30.32
C HIS A 59 1.38 27.89 29.30
N LEU A 60 1.03 27.89 28.01
CA LEU A 60 1.99 27.63 26.93
C LEU A 60 3.11 28.68 26.92
N LEU A 61 2.77 29.97 27.02
CA LEU A 61 3.77 31.03 27.02
C LEU A 61 4.66 30.99 28.25
N CYS A 62 4.09 30.79 29.46
CA CYS A 62 4.89 30.65 30.68
C CYS A 62 5.91 29.51 30.55
N LEU A 63 5.50 28.38 29.98
CA LEU A 63 6.39 27.24 29.75
C LEU A 63 7.53 27.55 28.77
N LEU A 64 7.25 28.30 27.71
CA LEU A 64 8.28 28.71 26.76
C LEU A 64 9.31 29.65 27.41
N VAL A 65 8.86 30.53 28.32
CA VAL A 65 9.75 31.36 29.15
C VAL A 65 10.62 30.49 30.05
N GLU A 66 10.03 29.53 30.78
CA GLU A 66 10.76 28.58 31.62
C GLU A 66 11.79 27.75 30.84
N TYR A 67 11.53 27.50 29.56
CA TYR A 67 12.44 26.78 28.67
C TYR A 67 13.57 27.64 28.08
N GLY A 68 13.65 28.92 28.43
CA GLY A 68 14.67 29.83 27.92
C GLY A 68 14.51 30.16 26.44
N VAL A 69 13.29 30.06 25.90
CA VAL A 69 13.01 30.48 24.52
C VAL A 69 13.16 32.00 24.42
N PRO A 70 13.84 32.54 23.39
CA PRO A 70 14.00 33.97 23.23
C PRO A 70 12.66 34.73 23.21
N ILE A 71 12.62 35.90 23.86
CA ILE A 71 11.41 36.73 24.02
C ILE A 71 10.75 37.06 22.68
N TRP A 72 11.54 37.37 21.65
CA TRP A 72 11.02 37.67 20.30
C TRP A 72 10.23 36.50 19.70
N MET A 73 10.64 35.26 19.98
CA MET A 73 9.96 34.05 19.48
C MET A 73 8.67 33.81 20.26
N ILE A 74 8.67 34.13 21.56
CA ILE A 74 7.48 34.05 22.42
C ILE A 74 6.43 35.09 21.96
N GLN A 75 6.86 36.31 21.64
CA GLN A 75 5.98 37.35 21.08
C GLN A 75 5.37 36.90 19.73
N PHE A 76 6.17 36.32 18.85
CA PHE A 76 5.67 35.75 17.60
C PHE A 76 4.63 34.64 17.84
N ILE A 77 4.88 33.73 18.78
CA ILE A 77 3.93 32.66 19.13
C ILE A 77 2.65 33.25 19.75
N TRP A 78 2.75 34.30 20.55
CA TRP A 78 1.59 34.99 21.10
C TRP A 78 0.72 35.59 20.01
N GLU A 79 1.31 36.30 19.04
CA GLU A 79 0.57 36.86 17.90
C GLU A 79 -0.05 35.77 17.03
N PHE A 80 0.66 34.66 16.82
CA PHE A 80 0.17 33.50 16.08
C PHE A 80 -1.07 32.85 16.74
N LEU A 81 -1.14 32.84 18.08
CA LEU A 81 -2.24 32.22 18.82
C LEU A 81 -3.39 33.19 19.11
N SER A 82 -3.07 34.47 19.27
CA SER A 82 -3.99 35.55 19.60
C SER A 82 -4.75 36.07 18.37
N ARG A 83 -5.83 36.82 18.61
CA ARG A 83 -6.63 37.50 17.56
C ARG A 83 -7.22 36.57 16.49
N ARG A 84 -7.46 35.31 16.84
CA ARG A 84 -8.11 34.35 15.94
C ARG A 84 -9.61 34.35 16.15
N SER A 85 -10.34 34.34 15.04
CA SER A 85 -11.80 34.30 15.02
C SER A 85 -12.27 33.31 13.96
N THR A 86 -13.37 32.62 14.21
CA THR A 86 -13.95 31.66 13.26
C THR A 86 -15.45 31.88 13.07
N THR A 87 -15.94 31.42 11.93
CA THR A 87 -17.35 31.34 11.56
C THR A 87 -17.63 29.93 11.06
N VAL A 88 -18.77 29.36 11.46
CA VAL A 88 -19.20 28.03 11.00
C VAL A 88 -20.21 28.20 9.88
N ARG A 89 -20.04 27.47 8.77
CA ARG A 89 -21.00 27.44 7.66
C ARG A 89 -21.69 26.07 7.62
N LEU A 90 -22.99 26.06 7.83
CA LEU A 90 -23.84 24.87 7.79
C LEU A 90 -25.04 25.15 6.87
N HIS A 91 -25.26 24.29 5.87
CA HIS A 91 -26.36 24.43 4.89
C HIS A 91 -26.49 25.83 4.26
N GLY A 92 -25.35 26.45 3.90
CA GLY A 92 -25.34 27.78 3.28
C GLY A 92 -25.52 28.96 4.25
N LYS A 93 -25.85 28.73 5.52
CA LYS A 93 -25.94 29.78 6.55
C LYS A 93 -24.63 29.89 7.33
N LEU A 94 -24.18 31.13 7.54
CA LEU A 94 -22.99 31.47 8.31
C LEU A 94 -23.36 31.83 9.75
N SER A 95 -22.60 31.32 10.72
CA SER A 95 -22.72 31.74 12.12
C SER A 95 -22.16 33.14 12.32
N LYS A 96 -22.53 33.77 13.44
CA LYS A 96 -21.81 34.95 13.94
C LYS A 96 -20.33 34.60 14.16
N LYS A 97 -19.46 35.58 13.95
CA LYS A 97 -18.01 35.48 14.18
C LYS A 97 -17.74 35.37 15.67
N PHE A 98 -16.99 34.37 16.10
CA PHE A 98 -16.59 34.19 17.50
C PHE A 98 -15.07 34.05 17.63
N TRP A 99 -14.54 34.49 18.75
CA TRP A 99 -13.10 34.49 19.04
C TRP A 99 -12.63 33.15 19.61
N ILE A 100 -11.48 32.68 19.17
CA ILE A 100 -10.83 31.47 19.67
C ILE A 100 -9.88 31.87 20.79
N LYS A 101 -10.27 31.59 22.04
CA LYS A 101 -9.50 31.92 23.24
C LYS A 101 -8.56 30.79 23.71
N ILE A 102 -8.78 29.57 23.23
CA ILE A 102 -8.06 28.36 23.67
C ILE A 102 -7.76 27.49 22.45
N GLY A 103 -6.63 26.79 22.49
CA GLY A 103 -6.23 25.79 21.52
C GLY A 103 -5.27 26.32 20.45
N VAL A 104 -4.57 25.41 19.79
CA VAL A 104 -3.65 25.69 18.68
C VAL A 104 -4.29 25.28 17.35
N PRO A 105 -4.02 26.00 16.24
CA PRO A 105 -4.67 25.74 14.96
C PRO A 105 -4.25 24.39 14.35
N GLN A 106 -5.22 23.54 13.99
CA GLN A 106 -4.93 22.28 13.29
C GLN A 106 -4.53 22.57 11.83
N GLY A 107 -3.42 21.99 11.38
CA GLY A 107 -2.89 22.20 10.03
C GLY A 107 -1.69 23.15 9.95
N SER A 108 -1.36 23.90 11.01
CA SER A 108 -0.09 24.63 11.08
C SER A 108 1.07 23.70 11.45
N PRO A 109 2.24 23.79 10.79
CA PRO A 109 3.45 23.06 11.17
C PRO A 109 3.93 23.32 12.60
N LEU A 110 3.62 24.50 13.16
CA LEU A 110 4.04 24.90 14.50
C LEU A 110 3.17 24.28 15.61
N SER A 111 1.91 24.00 15.33
CA SER A 111 0.94 23.51 16.33
C SER A 111 1.32 22.16 16.98
N PRO A 112 1.80 21.14 16.24
CA PRO A 112 2.32 19.92 16.86
C PRO A 112 3.49 20.15 17.80
N ILE A 113 4.38 21.09 17.48
CA ILE A 113 5.56 21.42 18.28
C ILE A 113 5.13 22.08 19.59
N LEU A 114 4.24 23.09 19.50
CA LEU A 114 3.70 23.78 20.68
C LEU A 114 2.93 22.81 21.59
N PHE A 115 2.13 21.91 21.00
CA PHE A 115 1.41 20.88 21.74
C PHE A 115 2.35 19.93 22.49
N VAL A 116 3.35 19.35 21.82
CA VAL A 116 4.30 18.44 22.46
C VAL A 116 5.14 19.14 23.53
N SER A 117 5.56 20.39 23.27
CA SER A 117 6.37 21.15 24.22
C SER A 117 5.63 21.49 25.52
N THR A 118 4.30 21.60 25.49
CA THR A 118 3.50 21.98 26.66
C THR A 118 2.86 20.81 27.36
N TRP A 119 2.23 19.93 26.58
CA TRP A 119 1.45 18.85 27.13
C TRP A 119 2.34 17.69 27.57
N SER A 120 3.19 17.19 26.66
CA SER A 120 3.97 15.98 26.94
C SER A 120 4.97 16.17 28.08
N SER A 121 5.60 17.35 28.17
CA SER A 121 6.55 17.65 29.24
C SER A 121 5.86 17.76 30.61
N GLN A 122 4.72 18.45 30.70
CA GLN A 122 3.98 18.66 31.95
C GLN A 122 3.32 17.38 32.45
N VAL A 123 2.63 16.66 31.56
CA VAL A 123 1.98 15.39 31.92
C VAL A 123 3.03 14.36 32.29
N TYR A 124 4.12 14.24 31.53
CA TYR A 124 5.21 13.34 31.90
C TYR A 124 5.80 13.71 33.25
N ARG A 125 6.18 14.98 33.49
CA ARG A 125 6.73 15.42 34.79
C ARG A 125 5.78 15.16 35.96
N ARG A 126 4.48 15.42 35.79
CA ARG A 126 3.47 15.17 36.83
C ARG A 126 3.27 13.69 37.09
N LEU A 127 3.21 12.87 36.04
CA LEU A 127 3.08 11.42 36.16
C LEU A 127 4.36 10.80 36.75
N THR A 128 5.55 11.22 36.33
CA THR A 128 6.83 10.79 36.91
C THR A 128 6.91 11.16 38.39
N ARG A 129 6.52 12.38 38.76
CA ARG A 129 6.47 12.81 40.16
C ARG A 129 5.46 12.01 40.98
N PHE A 130 4.28 11.74 40.42
CA PHE A 130 3.27 10.87 41.04
C PHE A 130 3.82 9.46 41.25
N THR A 131 4.48 8.87 40.24
CA THR A 131 5.11 7.55 40.37
C THR A 131 6.28 7.55 41.33
N SER A 132 7.05 8.62 41.47
CA SER A 132 8.13 8.68 42.47
C SER A 132 7.62 8.82 43.89
N LEU A 133 6.48 9.50 44.09
CA LEU A 133 5.87 9.72 45.41
C LEU A 133 4.98 8.56 45.88
N HIS A 134 4.35 7.84 44.96
CA HIS A 134 3.44 6.72 45.25
C HIS A 134 3.96 5.35 44.76
N GLY A 135 5.16 5.30 44.16
CA GLY A 135 5.72 4.10 43.51
C GLY A 135 6.45 3.12 44.43
N THR A 136 6.42 3.30 45.75
CA THR A 136 6.85 2.25 46.68
C THR A 136 5.87 1.05 46.67
N GLU A 137 4.61 1.23 46.26
CA GLU A 137 3.69 0.12 45.93
C GLU A 137 3.66 -0.22 44.42
N PHE A 138 4.17 0.67 43.57
CA PHE A 138 4.26 0.51 42.11
C PHE A 138 5.69 0.76 41.63
N SER A 139 6.51 -0.31 41.63
CA SER A 139 7.92 -0.30 41.22
C SER A 139 8.20 0.62 40.01
N ALA A 140 9.01 1.66 40.24
CA ALA A 140 9.38 2.67 39.25
C ALA A 140 10.15 2.09 38.04
N ASP A 141 10.84 0.95 38.23
CA ASP A 141 11.51 0.22 37.15
C ASP A 141 10.54 -0.45 36.16
N LYS A 142 9.25 -0.54 36.52
CA LYS A 142 8.21 -1.28 35.77
C LYS A 142 7.20 -0.37 35.06
N THR A 143 7.25 0.94 35.27
CA THR A 143 6.27 1.90 34.73
C THR A 143 6.87 2.72 33.59
N GLN A 144 6.50 2.37 32.34
CA GLN A 144 6.83 3.18 31.17
C GLN A 144 5.59 3.93 30.68
N ILE A 145 5.67 5.26 30.67
CA ILE A 145 4.59 6.13 30.17
C ILE A 145 4.80 6.33 28.67
N ILE A 146 3.87 5.81 27.85
CA ILE A 146 3.96 5.90 26.39
C ILE A 146 2.72 6.61 25.88
N HIS A 147 2.91 7.81 25.32
CA HIS A 147 1.83 8.66 24.84
C HIS A 147 1.63 8.48 23.33
N LEU A 148 0.46 7.94 22.94
CA LEU A 148 0.03 7.75 21.56
C LEU A 148 -1.32 8.45 21.34
N CYS A 149 -1.36 9.51 20.54
CA CYS A 149 -2.64 10.14 20.16
C CYS A 149 -3.30 9.37 19.02
N GLN A 150 -4.56 8.94 19.21
CA GLN A 150 -5.47 8.64 18.11
C GLN A 150 -6.91 9.02 18.45
N SER A 151 -7.63 9.58 17.48
CA SER A 151 -8.97 10.17 17.66
C SER A 151 -10.14 9.18 17.51
N ARG A 152 -11.16 9.41 18.36
CA ARG A 152 -12.60 9.02 18.35
C ARG A 152 -13.02 7.72 19.06
N LYS A 153 -13.49 7.82 20.31
CA LYS A 153 -14.90 7.88 20.79
C LYS A 153 -14.87 8.04 22.32
N ALA A 154 -15.87 8.70 22.92
CA ALA A 154 -15.90 9.03 24.35
C ALA A 154 -15.94 7.78 25.26
N PRO A 155 -15.30 7.78 26.45
CA PRO A 155 -15.39 6.66 27.37
C PRO A 155 -16.55 6.83 28.37
N PRO A 156 -17.25 5.76 28.77
CA PRO A 156 -17.76 5.67 30.12
C PRO A 156 -16.66 5.12 31.05
N ILE A 157 -16.65 5.61 32.28
CA ILE A 157 -15.82 5.11 33.37
C ILE A 157 -16.35 3.73 33.76
N VAL A 158 -15.55 2.66 33.61
CA VAL A 158 -15.80 1.34 34.23
C VAL A 158 -14.46 0.64 34.47
N ASN A 159 -14.33 -0.03 35.61
CA ASN A 159 -13.22 -0.90 36.07
C ASN A 159 -13.02 -2.17 35.21
N VAL A 160 -13.10 -2.05 33.88
CA VAL A 160 -12.78 -3.10 32.92
C VAL A 160 -11.83 -2.48 31.91
N MET A 161 -10.72 -3.16 31.68
CA MET A 161 -9.68 -2.85 30.69
C MET A 161 -10.24 -2.06 29.48
N PRO A 162 -9.97 -0.75 29.39
CA PRO A 162 -10.44 0.04 28.25
C PRO A 162 -9.72 -0.47 27.01
N ASN A 163 -10.50 -0.91 26.02
CA ASN A 163 -10.02 -1.35 24.72
C ASN A 163 -9.31 -0.17 24.03
N VAL A 164 -8.00 -0.06 24.21
CA VAL A 164 -7.17 0.89 23.46
C VAL A 164 -7.38 0.58 21.99
N SER A 165 -7.92 1.53 21.24
CA SER A 165 -8.03 1.39 19.79
C SER A 165 -6.62 1.29 19.19
N GLY A 166 -6.12 0.06 19.04
CA GLY A 166 -4.82 -0.24 18.45
C GLY A 166 -3.86 -1.05 19.33
N PHE A 167 -4.28 -1.51 20.51
CA PHE A 167 -3.53 -2.53 21.26
C PHE A 167 -4.43 -3.75 21.46
N PRO A 168 -4.09 -4.92 20.92
CA PRO A 168 -4.87 -6.11 21.09
C PRO A 168 -4.26 -6.92 22.24
N THR A 169 -5.11 -7.49 23.08
CA THR A 169 -4.69 -8.47 24.09
C THR A 169 -4.19 -9.77 23.45
N GLU A 170 -4.55 -10.02 22.18
CA GLU A 170 -4.06 -11.13 21.38
C GLU A 170 -3.75 -10.69 19.94
N ALA A 171 -2.69 -11.22 19.31
CA ALA A 171 -2.32 -10.91 17.91
C ALA A 171 -3.49 -11.06 16.87
N LYS A 172 -4.57 -11.76 17.24
CA LYS A 172 -5.79 -11.91 16.44
C LYS A 172 -6.63 -10.62 16.34
N ASP A 173 -6.76 -9.81 17.39
CA ASP A 173 -7.69 -8.66 17.36
C ASP A 173 -7.16 -7.49 16.53
N ASP A 174 -5.84 -7.32 16.45
CA ASP A 174 -5.22 -6.33 15.57
C ASP A 174 -5.27 -6.71 14.10
N ALA A 175 -5.19 -8.02 13.81
CA ALA A 175 -5.40 -8.48 12.46
C ALA A 175 -6.80 -8.06 11.98
N ILE A 176 -7.83 -8.22 12.83
CA ILE A 176 -9.20 -7.80 12.50
C ILE A 176 -9.27 -6.28 12.25
N LYS A 177 -8.67 -5.46 13.13
CA LYS A 177 -8.65 -3.99 12.95
C LYS A 177 -7.88 -3.58 11.68
N THR A 178 -6.78 -4.24 11.37
CA THR A 178 -5.98 -3.99 10.17
C THR A 178 -6.76 -4.37 8.92
N LEU A 179 -7.41 -5.53 8.92
CA LEU A 179 -8.27 -5.98 7.83
C LEU A 179 -9.47 -5.07 7.63
N ALA A 180 -10.06 -4.52 8.70
CA ALA A 180 -11.12 -3.52 8.58
C ALA A 180 -10.63 -2.25 7.86
N LYS A 181 -9.43 -1.76 8.18
CA LYS A 181 -8.82 -0.62 7.48
C LYS A 181 -8.52 -0.93 6.02
N VAL A 182 -8.02 -2.14 5.72
CA VAL A 182 -7.80 -2.60 4.34
C VAL A 182 -9.14 -2.60 3.59
N ARG A 183 -10.18 -3.22 4.14
CA ARG A 183 -11.51 -3.28 3.52
C ARG A 183 -12.10 -1.88 3.29
N GLN A 184 -11.94 -0.96 4.24
CA GLN A 184 -12.33 0.43 4.06
C GLN A 184 -11.56 1.11 2.92
N LYS A 185 -10.25 0.89 2.83
CA LYS A 185 -9.43 1.40 1.73
C LYS A 185 -9.91 0.81 0.40
N MET A 186 -10.16 -0.50 0.34
CA MET A 186 -10.66 -1.19 -0.85
C MET A 186 -12.03 -0.68 -1.29
N TYR A 187 -12.92 -0.33 -0.35
CA TYR A 187 -14.19 0.28 -0.64
C TYR A 187 -14.03 1.65 -1.33
N GLN A 188 -13.08 2.48 -0.86
CA GLN A 188 -12.75 3.75 -1.52
C GLN A 188 -12.18 3.51 -2.93
N MET A 189 -11.34 2.48 -3.10
CA MET A 189 -10.73 2.15 -4.39
C MET A 189 -11.75 1.72 -5.45
N ARG A 190 -12.93 1.18 -5.08
CA ARG A 190 -14.01 0.86 -6.04
C ARG A 190 -14.51 2.07 -6.82
N ARG A 191 -14.29 3.28 -6.30
CA ARG A 191 -14.65 4.53 -6.98
C ARG A 191 -13.62 4.98 -8.01
N VAL A 192 -12.42 4.38 -8.00
CA VAL A 192 -11.30 4.74 -8.88
C VAL A 192 -11.08 3.71 -9.98
N CYS A 193 -11.42 2.45 -9.71
CA CYS A 193 -11.33 1.38 -10.69
C CYS A 193 -12.50 0.40 -10.58
N GLY A 194 -13.04 0.04 -11.74
CA GLY A 194 -13.97 -1.07 -11.90
C GLY A 194 -13.33 -2.27 -12.58
N SER A 195 -14.16 -3.20 -13.01
CA SER A 195 -13.70 -4.41 -13.69
C SER A 195 -13.23 -4.13 -15.12
N THR A 196 -13.87 -3.18 -15.83
CA THR A 196 -13.55 -2.82 -17.23
C THR A 196 -13.05 -1.39 -17.42
N TRP A 197 -13.20 -0.52 -16.41
CA TRP A 197 -12.79 0.89 -16.45
C TRP A 197 -11.82 1.22 -15.33
N GLY A 198 -10.97 2.21 -15.54
CA GLY A 198 -9.95 2.64 -14.59
C GLY A 198 -8.57 2.76 -15.22
N PRO A 199 -7.52 2.93 -14.39
CA PRO A 199 -6.15 3.04 -14.86
C PRO A 199 -5.62 1.71 -15.42
N ASP A 200 -4.50 1.81 -16.14
CA ASP A 200 -3.74 0.64 -16.59
C ASP A 200 -3.27 -0.25 -15.41
N VAL A 201 -2.90 -1.48 -15.74
CA VAL A 201 -2.48 -2.50 -14.77
C VAL A 201 -1.26 -2.05 -13.96
N LEU A 202 -0.31 -1.34 -14.58
CA LEU A 202 0.93 -0.91 -13.93
C LEU A 202 0.68 0.17 -12.87
N LYS A 203 -0.19 1.14 -13.16
CA LYS A 203 -0.67 2.16 -12.23
C LYS A 203 -1.52 1.54 -11.13
N LEU A 204 -2.40 0.59 -11.44
CA LEU A 204 -3.19 -0.15 -10.45
C LEU A 204 -2.28 -0.93 -9.48
N ARG A 205 -1.28 -1.63 -10.02
CA ARG A 205 -0.24 -2.31 -9.23
C ARG A 205 0.50 -1.32 -8.33
N HIS A 206 0.93 -0.20 -8.88
CA HIS A 206 1.61 0.84 -8.11
C HIS A 206 0.72 1.39 -6.98
N GLN A 207 -0.57 1.61 -7.24
CA GLN A 207 -1.54 2.06 -6.25
C GLN A 207 -1.78 1.02 -5.14
N TYR A 208 -1.83 -0.27 -5.47
CA TYR A 208 -1.89 -1.34 -4.48
C TYR A 208 -0.64 -1.33 -3.57
N ILE A 209 0.55 -1.27 -4.17
CA ILE A 209 1.83 -1.29 -3.44
C ILE A 209 1.99 -0.06 -2.54
N THR A 210 1.54 1.11 -2.98
CA THR A 210 1.75 2.38 -2.26
C THR A 210 0.65 2.71 -1.25
N SER A 211 -0.57 2.22 -1.46
CA SER A 211 -1.72 2.65 -0.65
C SER A 211 -2.41 1.54 0.16
N VAL A 212 -2.34 0.29 -0.28
CA VAL A 212 -2.98 -0.85 0.39
C VAL A 212 -1.94 -1.68 1.14
N ARG A 213 -0.83 -2.04 0.49
CA ARG A 213 0.24 -2.85 1.09
C ARG A 213 0.81 -2.26 2.39
N PRO A 214 1.00 -0.93 2.55
CA PRO A 214 1.50 -0.38 3.81
C PRO A 214 0.53 -0.56 4.98
N ILE A 215 -0.78 -0.65 4.72
CA ILE A 215 -1.78 -0.91 5.77
C ILE A 215 -1.56 -2.32 6.34
N PHE A 216 -1.29 -3.31 5.48
CA PHE A 216 -0.92 -4.65 5.92
C PHE A 216 0.39 -4.67 6.73
N ALA A 217 1.36 -3.83 6.39
CA ALA A 217 2.61 -3.72 7.15
C ALA A 217 2.47 -2.94 8.47
N TYR A 218 1.39 -2.19 8.70
CA TYR A 218 1.32 -1.29 9.86
C TYR A 218 1.44 -2.02 11.20
N ALA A 219 0.81 -3.19 11.34
CA ALA A 219 0.79 -3.98 12.58
C ALA A 219 1.72 -5.21 12.54
N CYS A 220 2.64 -5.27 11.57
CA CYS A 220 3.48 -6.44 11.36
C CYS A 220 4.30 -6.84 12.60
N ALA A 221 4.67 -5.90 13.47
CA ALA A 221 5.45 -6.15 14.68
C ALA A 221 4.73 -6.96 15.74
N LEU A 222 3.44 -6.74 15.87
CA LEU A 222 2.62 -7.38 16.89
C LEU A 222 2.33 -8.84 16.51
N TRP A 223 2.34 -9.17 15.22
CA TRP A 223 1.99 -10.50 14.73
C TRP A 223 3.04 -11.57 14.96
N TYR A 224 4.30 -11.19 15.20
CA TYR A 224 5.39 -12.12 15.49
C TYR A 224 5.63 -12.31 17.00
N VAL A 225 4.79 -11.67 17.83
CA VAL A 225 4.80 -11.75 19.29
C VAL A 225 3.69 -12.70 19.71
N VAL A 226 4.03 -13.96 20.02
CA VAL A 226 3.07 -14.94 20.54
C VAL A 226 3.59 -15.55 21.83
N ARG A 227 2.89 -15.29 22.94
CA ARG A 227 3.07 -15.99 24.21
C ARG A 227 2.42 -17.38 24.10
N ARG A 228 3.16 -18.45 24.37
CA ARG A 228 2.55 -19.75 24.69
C ARG A 228 2.34 -19.87 26.18
N THR A 229 1.16 -20.31 26.58
CA THR A 229 0.71 -20.44 27.98
C THR A 229 1.35 -21.60 28.76
N LYS A 230 2.31 -22.35 28.21
CA LYS A 230 3.02 -23.40 28.95
C LYS A 230 4.48 -23.52 28.48
N GLY A 231 5.41 -23.02 29.30
CA GLY A 231 6.83 -23.42 29.38
C GLY A 231 7.73 -23.40 28.13
N THR A 232 7.25 -23.03 26.94
CA THR A 232 8.00 -23.17 25.68
C THR A 232 8.38 -21.83 25.08
N ARG A 233 9.62 -21.76 24.55
CA ARG A 233 10.28 -20.58 23.95
C ARG A 233 9.33 -19.78 23.05
N CYS A 234 9.45 -18.44 23.10
CA CYS A 234 8.76 -17.53 22.21
C CYS A 234 8.99 -17.92 20.74
N LYS A 235 7.92 -18.12 19.96
CA LYS A 235 8.03 -18.44 18.53
C LYS A 235 8.00 -17.14 17.74
N TRP A 236 9.12 -16.79 17.11
CA TRP A 236 9.32 -15.56 16.33
C TRP A 236 8.79 -15.69 14.89
N SER A 237 7.57 -16.21 14.74
CA SER A 237 6.90 -16.38 13.45
C SER A 237 5.42 -16.06 13.61
N PRO A 238 4.77 -15.41 12.64
CA PRO A 238 3.35 -15.17 12.74
C PRO A 238 2.60 -16.50 12.71
N CYS A 239 1.47 -16.56 13.42
CA CYS A 239 0.62 -17.74 13.39
C CYS A 239 0.21 -18.03 11.93
N GLN A 240 0.36 -19.27 11.45
CA GLN A 240 0.02 -19.63 10.07
C GLN A 240 -1.44 -19.31 9.74
N ALA A 241 -2.36 -19.47 10.70
CA ALA A 241 -3.77 -19.11 10.53
C ALA A 241 -3.96 -17.60 10.27
N LEU A 242 -3.14 -16.75 10.89
CA LEU A 242 -3.15 -15.31 10.64
C LEU A 242 -2.58 -15.00 9.25
N VAL A 243 -1.44 -15.59 8.88
CA VAL A 243 -0.84 -15.42 7.55
C VAL A 243 -1.86 -15.80 6.46
N ASN A 244 -2.52 -16.95 6.60
CA ASN A 244 -3.53 -17.42 5.66
C ASN A 244 -4.71 -16.43 5.53
N LYS A 245 -5.18 -15.85 6.65
CA LYS A 245 -6.23 -14.82 6.64
C LYS A 245 -5.79 -13.56 5.89
N LEU A 246 -4.57 -13.10 6.16
CA LEU A 246 -4.04 -11.90 5.50
C LEU A 246 -3.81 -12.13 3.99
N GLU A 247 -3.30 -13.30 3.60
CA GLU A 247 -3.12 -13.67 2.20
C GLU A 247 -4.45 -13.85 1.45
N THR A 248 -5.49 -14.34 2.14
CA THR A 248 -6.85 -14.39 1.59
C THR A 248 -7.35 -12.98 1.26
N GLU A 249 -7.13 -12.02 2.17
CA GLU A 249 -7.53 -10.63 1.98
C GLU A 249 -6.67 -9.93 0.91
N GLN A 250 -5.36 -10.20 0.85
CA GLN A 250 -4.52 -9.77 -0.27
C GLN A 250 -5.08 -10.27 -1.60
N THR A 251 -5.44 -11.55 -1.67
CA THR A 251 -6.01 -12.16 -2.89
C THR A 251 -7.31 -11.46 -3.30
N GLN A 252 -8.20 -11.16 -2.35
CA GLN A 252 -9.41 -10.38 -2.62
C GLN A 252 -9.11 -8.97 -3.12
N CYS A 253 -8.10 -8.31 -2.56
CA CYS A 253 -7.67 -7.00 -3.03
C CYS A 253 -7.19 -7.04 -4.48
N LEU A 254 -6.32 -8.00 -4.82
CA LEU A 254 -5.78 -8.15 -6.17
C LEU A 254 -6.88 -8.50 -7.17
N LYS A 255 -7.82 -9.38 -6.81
CA LYS A 255 -8.99 -9.70 -7.63
C LYS A 255 -9.80 -8.45 -7.98
N GLN A 256 -10.09 -7.61 -6.99
CA GLN A 256 -10.84 -6.37 -7.20
C GLN A 256 -10.08 -5.37 -8.08
N PHE A 257 -8.78 -5.15 -7.82
CA PHE A 257 -7.97 -4.20 -8.60
C PHE A 257 -7.85 -4.63 -10.06
N PHE A 258 -7.53 -5.90 -10.30
CA PHE A 258 -7.24 -6.40 -11.64
C PHE A 258 -8.47 -6.93 -12.39
N GLY A 259 -9.62 -7.03 -11.73
CA GLY A 259 -10.86 -7.52 -12.34
C GLY A 259 -10.89 -9.04 -12.54
N ALA A 260 -10.15 -9.79 -11.71
CA ALA A 260 -10.07 -11.25 -11.80
C ALA A 260 -11.28 -11.93 -11.16
N TYR A 261 -11.63 -13.12 -11.66
CA TYR A 261 -12.70 -13.93 -11.08
C TYR A 261 -12.38 -14.44 -9.67
N GLN A 262 -13.43 -14.70 -8.89
CA GLN A 262 -13.33 -15.13 -7.50
C GLN A 262 -12.64 -16.49 -7.30
N ARG A 263 -12.65 -17.38 -8.30
CA ARG A 263 -11.94 -18.67 -8.23
C ARG A 263 -10.46 -18.60 -8.60
N VAL A 264 -9.97 -17.50 -9.16
CA VAL A 264 -8.55 -17.36 -9.53
C VAL A 264 -7.68 -17.43 -8.28
N SER A 265 -6.58 -18.20 -8.34
CA SER A 265 -5.64 -18.30 -7.22
C SER A 265 -4.89 -16.98 -6.99
N GLY A 266 -4.68 -16.62 -5.72
CA GLY A 266 -3.85 -15.48 -5.36
C GLY A 266 -2.40 -15.63 -5.83
N ASP A 267 -1.86 -16.85 -5.84
CA ASP A 267 -0.51 -17.15 -6.34
C ASP A 267 -0.32 -16.73 -7.80
N ILE A 268 -1.31 -17.03 -8.65
CA ILE A 268 -1.27 -16.68 -10.08
C ILE A 268 -1.29 -15.16 -10.25
N LEU A 269 -2.16 -14.46 -9.51
CA LEU A 269 -2.24 -12.99 -9.57
C LEU A 269 -0.95 -12.35 -9.05
N CYS A 270 -0.38 -12.87 -7.97
CA CYS A 270 0.91 -12.43 -7.45
C CYS A 270 2.00 -12.57 -8.52
N LYS A 271 2.05 -13.69 -9.26
CA LYS A 271 3.04 -13.93 -10.32
C LYS A 271 2.83 -13.02 -11.52
N GLU A 272 1.62 -12.95 -12.04
CA GLU A 272 1.28 -12.16 -13.24
C GLU A 272 1.57 -10.67 -13.03
N PHE A 273 1.29 -10.14 -11.83
CA PHE A 273 1.48 -8.73 -11.52
C PHE A 273 2.77 -8.45 -10.74
N PHE A 274 3.66 -9.43 -10.59
CA PHE A 274 4.91 -9.29 -9.84
C PHE A 274 4.69 -8.59 -8.47
N VAL A 275 3.76 -9.16 -7.69
CA VAL A 275 3.35 -8.69 -6.36
C VAL A 275 3.64 -9.80 -5.36
N GLU A 276 4.69 -9.62 -4.55
CA GLU A 276 5.07 -10.60 -3.52
C GLU A 276 3.90 -10.96 -2.60
N LYS A 277 3.85 -12.23 -2.21
CA LYS A 277 2.95 -12.67 -1.14
C LYS A 277 3.22 -11.91 0.14
N LEU A 278 2.15 -11.68 0.90
CA LEU A 278 2.25 -10.91 2.13
C LEU A 278 3.19 -11.56 3.15
N CYS A 279 3.27 -12.90 3.23
CA CYS A 279 4.24 -13.57 4.10
C CYS A 279 5.71 -13.21 3.77
N VAL A 280 6.06 -13.14 2.48
CA VAL A 280 7.41 -12.78 2.01
C VAL A 280 7.66 -11.30 2.27
N PHE A 281 6.69 -10.45 1.94
CA PHE A 281 6.78 -9.01 2.15
C PHE A 281 6.91 -8.64 3.63
N LEU A 282 6.11 -9.24 4.52
CA LEU A 282 6.15 -8.98 5.96
C LEU A 282 7.46 -9.47 6.58
N ALA A 283 8.00 -10.60 6.09
CA ALA A 283 9.34 -11.04 6.48
C ALA A 283 10.42 -10.04 6.06
N GLY A 284 10.34 -9.46 4.86
CA GLY A 284 11.30 -8.45 4.41
C GLY A 284 11.13 -7.06 5.02
N SER A 285 9.92 -6.68 5.43
CA SER A 285 9.58 -5.30 5.86
C SER A 285 9.80 -5.03 7.35
N HIS A 286 10.02 -6.06 8.15
CA HIS A 286 10.00 -5.94 9.59
C HIS A 286 11.37 -5.54 10.19
N PRO A 287 11.47 -4.48 11.01
CA PRO A 287 12.71 -4.12 11.72
C PRO A 287 13.21 -5.23 12.69
N LEU A 288 12.26 -5.95 13.31
CA LEU A 288 12.46 -7.12 14.19
C LEU A 288 12.32 -8.52 13.53
N ASN A 289 11.87 -8.64 12.27
CA ASN A 289 11.73 -9.94 11.56
C ASN A 289 12.62 -10.03 10.33
N VAL A 290 13.84 -9.59 10.53
CA VAL A 290 14.86 -10.61 10.38
C VAL A 290 14.43 -11.85 11.20
N ALA A 291 14.14 -12.95 10.55
CA ALA A 291 14.12 -14.24 11.24
C ALA A 291 15.49 -14.44 11.90
N TYR A 292 15.53 -14.23 13.22
CA TYR A 292 16.61 -14.55 14.14
C TYR A 292 17.90 -13.74 13.93
N ARG A 293 18.70 -13.55 14.98
CA ARG A 293 20.03 -12.93 14.86
C ARG A 293 20.90 -13.56 13.76
N GLU A 294 20.60 -14.79 13.34
CA GLU A 294 21.23 -15.54 12.25
C GLU A 294 20.96 -14.97 10.85
N ALA A 295 19.72 -14.70 10.42
CA ALA A 295 19.53 -14.08 9.10
C ALA A 295 19.97 -12.60 9.12
N LYS A 296 20.01 -11.95 10.30
CA LYS A 296 20.55 -10.59 10.43
C LYS A 296 22.05 -10.66 10.32
N ALA A 297 22.69 -11.58 11.02
CA ALA A 297 24.11 -11.85 10.92
C ALA A 297 24.47 -12.20 9.49
N LEU A 298 23.75 -13.10 8.82
CA LEU A 298 23.99 -13.46 7.42
C LEU A 298 23.79 -12.27 6.47
N VAL A 299 22.67 -11.55 6.55
CA VAL A 299 22.43 -10.37 5.69
C VAL A 299 23.46 -9.27 5.97
N TRP A 300 23.81 -9.06 7.25
CA TRP A 300 24.83 -8.09 7.63
C TRP A 300 26.22 -8.54 7.24
N MET A 301 26.56 -9.82 7.36
CA MET A 301 27.85 -10.41 6.97
C MET A 301 28.00 -10.30 5.47
N VAL A 302 27.04 -10.80 4.68
CA VAL A 302 27.06 -10.69 3.21
C VAL A 302 27.13 -9.22 2.77
N ALA A 303 26.37 -8.33 3.41
CA ALA A 303 26.43 -6.91 3.10
C ALA A 303 27.73 -6.25 3.60
N ASP A 304 28.37 -6.77 4.66
CA ASP A 304 29.64 -6.27 5.16
C ASP A 304 30.79 -6.75 4.27
N ASP A 305 30.84 -8.03 3.92
CA ASP A 305 31.81 -8.62 3.00
C ASP A 305 31.79 -7.87 1.66
N GLU A 306 30.61 -7.64 1.09
CA GLU A 306 30.42 -6.85 -0.13
C GLU A 306 30.86 -5.38 0.06
N LEU A 307 30.63 -4.81 1.25
CA LEU A 307 31.10 -3.47 1.58
C LEU A 307 32.63 -3.41 1.72
N GLN A 308 33.26 -4.44 2.30
CA GLN A 308 34.72 -4.55 2.43
C GLN A 308 35.37 -4.68 1.05
N LEU A 309 34.80 -5.48 0.15
CA LEU A 309 35.27 -5.58 -1.23
C LEU A 309 35.23 -4.21 -1.95
N ARG A 310 34.16 -3.44 -1.75
CA ARG A 310 34.05 -2.09 -2.32
C ARG A 310 34.99 -1.07 -1.68
N ILE A 311 35.27 -1.20 -0.38
CA ILE A 311 36.27 -0.37 0.31
C ILE A 311 37.68 -0.65 -0.24
N ARG A 312 37.99 -1.92 -0.54
CA ARG A 312 39.25 -2.31 -1.19
C ARG A 312 39.36 -1.73 -2.60
N ALA A 313 38.24 -1.64 -3.34
CA ALA A 313 38.19 -1.08 -4.68
C ALA A 313 38.20 0.47 -4.74
N ASP A 314 37.63 1.15 -3.74
CA ASP A 314 37.60 2.62 -3.64
C ASP A 314 38.08 3.11 -2.25
N PRO A 315 39.35 3.54 -2.13
CA PRO A 315 39.92 4.03 -0.86
C PRO A 315 39.23 5.29 -0.31
N LYS A 316 38.51 6.06 -1.14
CA LYS A 316 37.77 7.25 -0.67
C LYS A 316 36.58 6.86 0.21
N LEU A 317 36.03 5.66 0.00
CA LEU A 317 34.91 5.12 0.78
C LEU A 317 35.33 4.78 2.23
N ALA A 318 36.59 4.43 2.45
CA ALA A 318 37.15 4.15 3.78
C ALA A 318 37.14 5.40 4.67
N LYS A 319 37.41 6.57 4.08
CA LYS A 319 37.63 7.84 4.80
C LYS A 319 36.33 8.51 5.27
N ASN A 320 35.16 8.16 4.72
CA ASN A 320 33.89 8.82 5.04
C ASN A 320 32.87 7.89 5.76
N PRO A 321 32.68 8.03 7.09
CA PRO A 321 31.76 7.19 7.86
C PRO A 321 30.29 7.28 7.45
N ALA A 322 29.83 8.46 7.01
CA ALA A 322 28.44 8.67 6.60
C ALA A 322 28.13 7.94 5.29
N LEU A 323 29.04 8.03 4.32
CA LEU A 323 28.95 7.33 3.02
C LEU A 323 28.95 5.81 3.20
N ARG A 324 29.81 5.28 4.10
CA ARG A 324 29.82 3.86 4.46
C ARG A 324 28.48 3.39 5.05
N ARG A 325 27.87 4.19 5.95
CA ARG A 325 26.56 3.87 6.52
C ARG A 325 25.45 3.86 5.47
N LEU A 326 25.48 4.80 4.52
CA LEU A 326 24.53 4.86 3.41
C LEU A 326 24.67 3.65 2.47
N ARG A 327 25.91 3.31 2.08
CA ARG A 327 26.20 2.14 1.23
C ARG A 327 25.80 0.84 1.89
N ARG A 328 26.12 0.65 3.18
CA ARG A 328 25.68 -0.54 3.94
C ARG A 328 24.16 -0.68 3.96
N LYS A 329 23.42 0.41 4.18
CA LYS A 329 21.94 0.41 4.11
C LYS A 329 21.42 0.08 2.70
N GLN A 330 22.14 0.44 1.65
CA GLN A 330 21.77 0.08 0.28
C GLN A 330 22.00 -1.43 0.05
N LEU A 331 23.18 -1.94 0.40
CA LEU A 331 23.50 -3.37 0.27
C LEU A 331 22.55 -4.26 1.05
N ILE A 332 22.20 -3.91 2.28
CA ILE A 332 21.20 -4.63 3.07
C ILE A 332 19.86 -4.69 2.33
N ARG A 333 19.41 -3.58 1.74
CA ARG A 333 18.16 -3.54 0.95
C ARG A 333 18.25 -4.43 -0.29
N ASP A 334 19.39 -4.43 -0.97
CA ASP A 334 19.60 -5.24 -2.17
C ASP A 334 19.63 -6.74 -1.86
N VAL A 335 20.30 -7.14 -0.77
CA VAL A 335 20.32 -8.54 -0.29
C VAL A 335 18.90 -8.99 0.10
N VAL A 336 18.16 -8.18 0.86
CA VAL A 336 16.77 -8.49 1.22
C VAL A 336 15.89 -8.64 -0.02
N LYS A 337 16.07 -7.77 -1.02
CA LYS A 337 15.33 -7.86 -2.30
C LYS A 337 15.66 -9.16 -3.05
N LYS A 338 16.93 -9.56 -3.11
CA LYS A 338 17.35 -10.84 -3.73
C LYS A 338 16.76 -12.04 -2.98
N MET A 339 16.80 -12.04 -1.65
CA MET A 339 16.20 -13.10 -0.84
C MET A 339 14.68 -13.20 -1.03
N SER A 340 13.99 -12.05 -1.06
CA SER A 340 12.54 -11.99 -1.35
C SER A 340 12.21 -12.57 -2.72
N HIS A 341 13.02 -12.25 -3.73
CA HIS A 341 12.87 -12.79 -5.09
C HIS A 341 13.03 -14.31 -5.10
N PHE A 342 14.11 -14.83 -4.52
CA PHE A 342 14.34 -16.27 -4.42
C PHE A 342 13.21 -16.97 -3.68
N LYS A 343 12.74 -16.39 -2.57
CA LYS A 343 11.65 -16.97 -1.80
C LYS A 343 10.32 -16.97 -2.56
N SER A 344 10.05 -15.93 -3.32
CA SER A 344 8.86 -15.85 -4.17
C SER A 344 8.90 -16.88 -5.30
N GLN A 345 10.08 -17.11 -5.91
CA GLN A 345 10.29 -18.15 -6.90
C GLN A 345 10.10 -19.57 -6.31
N ASP A 346 10.66 -19.84 -5.12
CA ASP A 346 10.48 -21.12 -4.39
C ASP A 346 8.99 -21.39 -4.10
N LEU A 347 8.27 -20.38 -3.62
CA LEU A 347 6.82 -20.48 -3.36
C LEU A 347 6.03 -20.71 -4.64
N TRP A 348 6.39 -20.04 -5.74
CA TRP A 348 5.77 -20.23 -7.05
C TRP A 348 5.95 -21.67 -7.55
N GLN A 349 7.17 -22.20 -7.52
CA GLN A 349 7.43 -23.57 -7.96
C GLN A 349 6.65 -24.60 -7.13
N LYS A 350 6.61 -24.42 -5.81
CA LYS A 350 5.79 -25.27 -4.91
C LYS A 350 4.30 -25.19 -5.22
N PHE A 351 3.80 -24.00 -5.56
CA PHE A 351 2.42 -23.82 -6.00
C PHE A 351 2.15 -24.54 -7.32
N VAL A 352 3.01 -24.39 -8.33
CA VAL A 352 2.86 -25.02 -9.64
C VAL A 352 2.82 -26.55 -9.51
N ILE A 353 3.76 -27.15 -8.77
CA ILE A 353 3.78 -28.59 -8.52
C ILE A 353 2.47 -29.05 -7.88
N ARG A 354 2.01 -28.36 -6.83
CA ARG A 354 0.75 -28.70 -6.15
C ARG A 354 -0.45 -28.56 -7.08
N TYR A 355 -0.49 -27.50 -7.88
CA TYR A 355 -1.60 -27.23 -8.79
C TYR A 355 -1.70 -28.30 -9.88
N LEU A 356 -0.58 -28.67 -10.50
CA LEU A 356 -0.53 -29.69 -11.55
C LEU A 356 -0.75 -31.11 -11.01
N SER A 357 -0.37 -31.39 -9.76
CA SER A 357 -0.60 -32.70 -9.13
C SER A 357 -2.07 -32.99 -8.80
N GLN A 358 -2.96 -31.98 -8.83
CA GLN A 358 -4.38 -32.18 -8.59
C GLN A 358 -5.04 -32.73 -9.85
N ALA A 359 -5.50 -33.98 -9.81
CA ALA A 359 -6.18 -34.69 -10.90
C ALA A 359 -7.44 -33.99 -11.46
N ALA A 360 -7.92 -32.93 -10.79
CA ALA A 360 -9.05 -32.10 -11.19
C ALA A 360 -8.64 -30.65 -11.51
N ALA A 361 -7.40 -30.41 -11.95
CA ALA A 361 -6.98 -29.09 -12.41
C ALA A 361 -7.87 -28.64 -13.57
N PHE A 362 -8.86 -27.80 -13.26
CA PHE A 362 -9.92 -27.40 -14.18
C PHE A 362 -9.40 -26.81 -15.50
N ILE A 363 -8.23 -26.17 -15.47
CA ILE A 363 -7.57 -25.64 -16.67
C ILE A 363 -6.16 -26.23 -16.72
N GLU A 364 -6.01 -27.33 -17.45
CA GLU A 364 -4.69 -27.84 -17.83
C GLU A 364 -3.92 -26.76 -18.59
N ASN A 365 -2.68 -26.49 -18.16
CA ASN A 365 -1.72 -25.59 -18.84
C ASN A 365 -2.27 -24.21 -19.24
N CYS A 366 -2.87 -23.46 -18.32
CA CYS A 366 -3.19 -22.06 -18.60
C CYS A 366 -1.90 -21.22 -18.77
N PRO A 367 -1.88 -20.21 -19.68
CA PRO A 367 -0.69 -19.38 -19.92
C PRO A 367 -0.16 -18.66 -18.66
N ALA A 368 -1.03 -18.37 -17.69
CA ALA A 368 -0.61 -17.70 -16.46
C ALA A 368 0.21 -18.60 -15.52
N ILE A 369 0.07 -19.93 -15.60
CA ILE A 369 0.84 -20.90 -14.79
C ILE A 369 2.23 -21.14 -15.39
N GLN A 370 2.40 -20.91 -16.68
CA GLN A 370 3.70 -21.08 -17.34
C GLN A 370 4.68 -19.97 -16.94
N GLY A 371 5.97 -20.30 -16.98
CA GLY A 371 7.07 -19.38 -16.73
C GLY A 371 7.48 -19.23 -15.26
N ILE A 372 8.42 -18.31 -15.04
CA ILE A 372 9.05 -18.08 -13.74
C ILE A 372 8.57 -16.78 -13.10
N TRP A 373 8.85 -16.63 -11.80
CA TRP A 373 8.64 -15.39 -11.09
C TRP A 373 9.65 -14.33 -11.56
N GLY A 374 9.17 -13.18 -12.02
CA GLY A 374 10.05 -12.07 -12.38
C GLY A 374 9.33 -10.85 -12.93
N GLN A 375 10.09 -9.77 -13.14
CA GLN A 375 9.56 -8.51 -13.67
C GLN A 375 9.15 -8.60 -15.14
N HIS A 376 9.70 -9.55 -15.90
CA HIS A 376 9.35 -9.75 -17.31
C HIS A 376 7.85 -10.04 -17.51
N ASN A 377 7.17 -10.62 -16.51
CA ASN A 377 5.71 -10.82 -16.53
C ASN A 377 4.92 -9.51 -16.69
N LEU A 378 5.50 -8.37 -16.29
CA LEU A 378 4.87 -7.07 -16.43
C LEU A 378 4.83 -6.56 -17.87
N LYS A 379 5.73 -7.04 -18.75
CA LYS A 379 5.82 -6.59 -20.15
C LYS A 379 4.54 -6.84 -20.94
N ILE A 380 3.79 -7.90 -20.58
CA ILE A 380 2.52 -8.28 -21.21
C ILE A 380 1.45 -7.20 -21.05
N TRP A 381 1.53 -6.39 -19.99
CA TRP A 381 0.48 -5.46 -19.57
C TRP A 381 0.79 -3.99 -19.90
N VAL A 382 1.90 -3.73 -20.58
CA VAL A 382 2.35 -2.37 -20.95
C VAL A 382 1.36 -1.77 -21.94
N ASP A 383 1.03 -0.49 -21.73
CA ASP A 383 0.16 0.33 -22.60
C ASP A 383 -1.21 -0.27 -22.94
N MET A 384 -1.72 -1.13 -22.05
CA MET A 384 -3.01 -1.78 -22.22
C MET A 384 -4.12 -1.09 -21.40
N PRO A 385 -5.18 -0.60 -22.05
CA PRO A 385 -6.40 -0.17 -21.38
C PRO A 385 -6.97 -1.21 -20.43
N LYS A 386 -7.75 -0.75 -19.45
CA LYS A 386 -8.28 -1.59 -18.38
C LYS A 386 -9.14 -2.76 -18.91
N ALA A 387 -10.05 -2.51 -19.84
CA ALA A 387 -10.90 -3.56 -20.40
C ALA A 387 -10.09 -4.66 -21.11
N GLN A 388 -9.14 -4.27 -21.96
CA GLN A 388 -8.23 -5.20 -22.64
C GLN A 388 -7.41 -6.02 -21.63
N SER A 389 -6.87 -5.36 -20.60
CA SER A 389 -6.12 -6.04 -19.54
C SER A 389 -6.98 -7.06 -18.79
N THR A 390 -8.22 -6.72 -18.48
CA THR A 390 -9.11 -7.61 -17.73
C THR A 390 -9.49 -8.85 -18.55
N ILE A 391 -9.86 -8.69 -19.82
CA ILE A 391 -10.21 -9.85 -20.66
C ILE A 391 -8.98 -10.74 -20.92
N LEU A 392 -7.81 -10.14 -21.13
CA LEU A 392 -6.57 -10.89 -21.29
C LEU A 392 -6.23 -11.67 -20.02
N LEU A 393 -6.44 -11.08 -18.83
CA LEU A 393 -6.28 -11.78 -17.56
C LEU A 393 -7.23 -12.98 -17.45
N HIS A 394 -8.48 -12.84 -17.89
CA HIS A 394 -9.45 -13.95 -17.92
C HIS A 394 -8.99 -15.09 -18.84
N ILE A 395 -8.47 -14.74 -20.02
CA ILE A 395 -7.92 -15.70 -21.00
C ILE A 395 -6.69 -16.41 -20.41
N ARG A 396 -5.73 -15.65 -19.88
CA ARG A 396 -4.47 -16.16 -19.34
C ARG A 396 -4.67 -17.08 -18.14
N THR A 397 -5.61 -16.73 -17.26
CA THR A 397 -5.95 -17.53 -16.07
C THR A 397 -6.91 -18.67 -16.38
N GLY A 398 -7.53 -18.69 -17.56
CA GLY A 398 -8.56 -19.65 -17.98
C GLY A 398 -9.92 -19.50 -17.28
N PHE A 399 -10.06 -18.57 -16.33
CA PHE A 399 -11.33 -18.22 -15.71
C PHE A 399 -11.96 -17.05 -16.44
N SER A 400 -13.01 -17.32 -17.20
CA SER A 400 -13.70 -16.34 -18.03
C SER A 400 -15.22 -16.46 -17.88
N GLY A 401 -15.96 -15.52 -18.49
CA GLY A 401 -17.43 -15.55 -18.55
C GLY A 401 -17.99 -16.53 -19.59
N LEU A 402 -17.22 -17.54 -20.01
CA LEU A 402 -17.61 -18.52 -21.03
C LEU A 402 -18.18 -19.79 -20.39
N ASN A 403 -18.97 -20.56 -21.15
CA ASN A 403 -19.75 -21.67 -20.59
C ASN A 403 -18.89 -22.76 -19.96
N ALA A 404 -17.67 -23.02 -20.45
CA ALA A 404 -16.80 -24.03 -19.83
C ALA A 404 -16.49 -23.67 -18.37
N THR A 405 -16.09 -22.42 -18.12
CA THR A 405 -15.84 -21.92 -16.76
C THR A 405 -17.13 -21.82 -15.95
N LEU A 406 -18.21 -21.32 -16.54
CA LEU A 406 -19.50 -21.14 -15.84
C LEU A 406 -20.12 -22.49 -15.43
N HIS A 407 -20.07 -23.51 -16.29
CA HIS A 407 -20.55 -24.86 -15.98
C HIS A 407 -19.75 -25.51 -14.86
N PHE A 408 -18.42 -25.37 -14.88
CA PHE A 408 -17.58 -25.81 -13.75
C PHE A 408 -17.89 -25.11 -12.42
N MET A 409 -18.44 -23.90 -12.49
CA MET A 409 -18.94 -23.19 -11.32
C MET A 409 -20.39 -23.52 -10.96
N GLY A 410 -21.08 -24.36 -11.75
CA GLY A 410 -22.49 -24.71 -11.58
C GLY A 410 -23.46 -23.58 -11.98
N LEU A 411 -22.99 -22.61 -12.77
CA LEU A 411 -23.77 -21.43 -13.19
C LEU A 411 -24.33 -21.54 -14.62
N ALA A 412 -23.88 -22.51 -15.40
CA ALA A 412 -24.37 -22.77 -16.75
C ALA A 412 -24.75 -24.24 -16.91
N PRO A 413 -25.79 -24.56 -17.72
CA PRO A 413 -26.31 -25.92 -17.87
C PRO A 413 -25.41 -26.84 -18.69
N SER A 414 -24.51 -26.30 -19.53
CA SER A 414 -23.57 -27.08 -20.32
C SER A 414 -22.24 -26.35 -20.46
N HIS A 415 -21.14 -27.10 -20.56
CA HIS A 415 -19.79 -26.58 -20.83
C HIS A 415 -19.51 -26.37 -22.32
N MET A 416 -20.42 -26.82 -23.20
CA MET A 416 -20.23 -26.84 -24.65
C MET A 416 -20.36 -25.45 -25.29
N CYS A 417 -19.62 -25.24 -26.37
CA CYS A 417 -19.75 -24.05 -27.20
C CYS A 417 -21.08 -24.08 -27.98
N PRO A 418 -21.75 -22.93 -28.18
CA PRO A 418 -22.93 -22.85 -29.05
C PRO A 418 -22.70 -23.36 -30.49
N CYS A 419 -21.45 -23.42 -30.95
CA CYS A 419 -21.11 -24.00 -32.26
C CYS A 419 -21.22 -25.53 -32.32
N GLY A 420 -21.50 -26.19 -31.19
CA GLY A 420 -21.63 -27.65 -31.08
C GLY A 420 -20.30 -28.42 -31.07
N LYS A 421 -19.16 -27.76 -31.26
CA LYS A 421 -17.83 -28.42 -31.29
C LYS A 421 -16.99 -28.03 -30.08
N GLY A 422 -16.83 -28.94 -29.12
CA GLY A 422 -15.93 -28.77 -27.97
C GLY A 422 -16.40 -27.79 -26.90
N ALA A 423 -15.56 -27.64 -25.87
CA ALA A 423 -15.84 -26.79 -24.71
C ALA A 423 -15.78 -25.29 -25.05
N HIS A 424 -16.69 -24.51 -24.49
CA HIS A 424 -16.74 -23.06 -24.68
C HIS A 424 -15.64 -22.35 -23.86
N ASN A 425 -14.41 -22.35 -24.38
CA ASN A 425 -13.26 -21.69 -23.76
C ASN A 425 -12.50 -20.81 -24.77
N ALA A 426 -11.57 -19.98 -24.27
CA ALA A 426 -10.83 -19.03 -25.10
C ALA A 426 -10.03 -19.73 -26.21
N LYS A 427 -9.36 -20.85 -25.90
CA LYS A 427 -8.58 -21.63 -26.88
C LYS A 427 -9.46 -22.11 -28.03
N HIS A 428 -10.65 -22.63 -27.74
CA HIS A 428 -11.62 -23.02 -28.75
C HIS A 428 -12.09 -21.83 -29.59
N LEU A 429 -12.45 -20.70 -28.97
CA LEU A 429 -12.89 -19.50 -29.70
C LEU A 429 -11.81 -18.96 -30.64
N PHE A 430 -10.55 -18.89 -30.19
CA PHE A 430 -9.43 -18.44 -31.01
C PHE A 430 -9.02 -19.42 -32.13
N LEU A 431 -9.16 -20.74 -31.93
CA LEU A 431 -8.56 -21.71 -32.86
C LEU A 431 -9.56 -22.60 -33.62
N HIS A 432 -10.69 -22.98 -33.00
CA HIS A 432 -11.56 -24.04 -33.54
C HIS A 432 -13.06 -23.68 -33.73
N CYS A 433 -13.58 -22.65 -33.06
CA CYS A 433 -14.99 -22.24 -33.17
C CYS A 433 -15.44 -21.90 -34.59
N LYS A 434 -16.45 -22.62 -35.10
CA LYS A 434 -17.03 -22.38 -36.43
C LYS A 434 -17.74 -21.04 -36.56
N LEU A 435 -18.39 -20.59 -35.48
CA LEU A 435 -19.16 -19.34 -35.48
C LEU A 435 -18.28 -18.09 -35.63
N LEU A 436 -16.98 -18.22 -35.36
CA LEU A 436 -16.01 -17.13 -35.46
C LEU A 436 -15.05 -17.31 -36.64
N GLU A 437 -15.34 -18.18 -37.60
CA GLU A 437 -14.43 -18.45 -38.73
C GLU A 437 -14.13 -17.19 -39.54
N ASP A 438 -15.15 -16.39 -39.85
CA ASP A 438 -14.99 -15.15 -40.62
C ASP A 438 -14.20 -14.08 -39.86
N ALA A 439 -14.48 -13.93 -38.55
CA ALA A 439 -13.72 -13.06 -37.68
C ALA A 439 -12.24 -13.50 -37.59
N ARG A 440 -11.98 -14.81 -37.61
CA ARG A 440 -10.62 -15.36 -37.54
C ARG A 440 -9.80 -15.24 -38.81
N LYS A 441 -10.41 -15.07 -39.99
CA LYS A 441 -9.67 -14.80 -41.23
C LYS A 441 -8.72 -13.61 -41.04
N HIS A 442 -9.17 -12.60 -40.30
CA HIS A 442 -8.41 -11.40 -39.96
C HIS A 442 -7.25 -11.71 -38.99
N LEU A 443 -7.48 -12.55 -37.99
CA LEU A 443 -6.43 -13.05 -37.08
C LEU A 443 -5.36 -13.87 -37.81
N ARG A 444 -5.74 -14.73 -38.75
CA ARG A 444 -4.79 -15.54 -39.55
C ARG A 444 -3.98 -14.67 -40.53
N LYS A 445 -4.59 -13.61 -41.08
CA LYS A 445 -3.89 -12.62 -41.89
C LYS A 445 -2.85 -11.85 -41.06
N ALA A 446 -3.21 -11.51 -39.83
CA ALA A 446 -2.35 -10.85 -38.85
C ALA A 446 -1.20 -11.73 -38.33
N LEU A 447 -1.46 -13.04 -38.18
CA LEU A 447 -0.55 -14.01 -37.56
C LEU A 447 -0.57 -15.33 -38.37
N PRO A 448 0.42 -15.53 -39.27
CA PRO A 448 0.51 -16.74 -40.10
C PRO A 448 0.58 -18.03 -39.28
N GLU A 449 1.32 -18.01 -38.16
CA GLU A 449 1.42 -19.12 -37.20
C GLU A 449 0.52 -18.88 -35.98
N LEU A 450 -0.79 -19.10 -36.13
CA LEU A 450 -1.75 -18.89 -35.07
C LEU A 450 -1.73 -20.02 -34.02
N THR A 451 -0.87 -19.88 -33.00
CA THR A 451 -0.93 -20.69 -31.79
C THR A 451 -1.52 -19.90 -30.61
N PHE A 452 -2.21 -20.59 -29.70
CA PHE A 452 -2.82 -19.94 -28.53
C PHE A 452 -1.78 -19.28 -27.63
N GLU A 453 -0.61 -19.91 -27.46
CA GLU A 453 0.46 -19.37 -26.62
C GLU A 453 1.12 -18.15 -27.25
N ASN A 454 1.42 -18.19 -28.57
CA ASN A 454 2.01 -17.03 -29.25
C ASN A 454 1.07 -15.83 -29.22
N LEU A 455 -0.23 -16.05 -29.44
CA LEU A 455 -1.22 -14.98 -29.40
C LEU A 455 -1.30 -14.34 -28.01
N VAL A 456 -1.37 -15.13 -26.95
CA VAL A 456 -1.61 -14.63 -25.59
C VAL A 456 -0.35 -14.10 -24.91
N ASN A 457 0.84 -14.60 -25.26
CA ASN A 457 2.12 -14.18 -24.67
C ASN A 457 2.84 -13.09 -25.49
N HIS A 458 2.85 -13.20 -26.82
CA HIS A 458 3.62 -12.30 -27.70
C HIS A 458 2.77 -11.21 -28.36
N ARG A 459 1.47 -11.42 -28.57
CA ARG A 459 0.55 -10.42 -29.15
C ARG A 459 -0.70 -10.18 -28.26
N PRO A 460 -0.52 -9.83 -26.97
CA PRO A 460 -1.60 -9.75 -25.99
C PRO A 460 -2.69 -8.73 -26.32
N ARG A 461 -2.33 -7.62 -26.98
CA ARG A 461 -3.29 -6.59 -27.39
C ARG A 461 -4.24 -7.08 -28.49
N VAL A 462 -3.69 -7.73 -29.51
CA VAL A 462 -4.46 -8.37 -30.59
C VAL A 462 -5.43 -9.42 -30.02
N ALA A 463 -4.96 -10.21 -29.05
CA ALA A 463 -5.81 -11.20 -28.36
C ALA A 463 -6.99 -10.53 -27.65
N ALA A 464 -6.74 -9.44 -26.93
CA ALA A 464 -7.78 -8.71 -26.20
C ALA A 464 -8.78 -8.01 -27.14
N ASP A 465 -8.29 -7.37 -28.19
CA ASP A 465 -9.09 -6.65 -29.18
C ASP A 465 -10.01 -7.57 -29.99
N PHE A 466 -9.57 -8.81 -30.23
CA PHE A 466 -10.46 -9.84 -30.76
C PHE A 466 -11.47 -10.33 -29.71
N ALA A 467 -11.03 -10.59 -28.48
CA ALA A 467 -11.89 -11.20 -27.47
C ALA A 467 -13.06 -10.29 -27.04
N ILE A 468 -12.85 -8.97 -26.91
CA ILE A 468 -13.87 -8.02 -26.44
C ILE A 468 -15.15 -8.07 -27.29
N PRO A 469 -15.10 -7.94 -28.63
CA PRO A 469 -16.30 -7.99 -29.46
C PRO A 469 -16.83 -9.41 -29.67
N TYR A 470 -15.96 -10.41 -29.82
CA TYR A 470 -16.38 -11.72 -30.33
C TYR A 470 -16.72 -12.76 -29.27
N PHE A 471 -16.25 -12.63 -28.03
CA PHE A 471 -16.51 -13.64 -26.99
C PHE A 471 -17.92 -13.55 -26.39
N GLY A 472 -18.65 -12.47 -26.65
CA GLY A 472 -20.04 -12.31 -26.18
C GLY A 472 -20.19 -12.21 -24.66
N ILE A 473 -19.14 -11.84 -23.93
CA ILE A 473 -19.17 -11.76 -22.47
C ILE A 473 -19.91 -10.48 -22.03
N PRO A 474 -21.02 -10.57 -21.24
CA PRO A 474 -21.85 -9.42 -20.87
C PRO A 474 -21.07 -8.25 -20.22
N GLN A 475 -20.05 -8.59 -19.42
CA GLN A 475 -19.17 -7.61 -18.76
C GLN A 475 -18.53 -6.61 -19.72
N PHE A 476 -18.28 -6.99 -20.97
CA PHE A 476 -17.57 -6.17 -21.96
C PHE A 476 -18.50 -5.51 -22.98
N GLN A 477 -19.82 -5.75 -22.95
CA GLN A 477 -20.78 -5.22 -23.94
C GLN A 477 -20.71 -3.70 -24.11
N TRP A 478 -20.55 -2.96 -23.01
CA TRP A 478 -20.40 -1.50 -23.10
C TRP A 478 -19.12 -1.13 -23.86
N THR A 479 -18.02 -1.84 -23.59
CA THR A 479 -16.73 -1.62 -24.25
C THR A 479 -16.83 -1.97 -25.73
N THR A 480 -17.45 -3.10 -26.07
CA THR A 480 -17.71 -3.52 -27.46
C THR A 480 -18.48 -2.46 -28.28
N LYS A 481 -19.41 -1.75 -27.66
CA LYS A 481 -20.21 -0.71 -28.34
C LYS A 481 -19.46 0.60 -28.57
N HIS A 482 -18.46 0.92 -27.76
CA HIS A 482 -17.81 2.24 -27.73
C HIS A 482 -16.32 2.20 -28.11
N VAL A 483 -15.70 1.03 -28.13
CA VAL A 483 -14.40 0.80 -28.74
C VAL A 483 -14.69 0.51 -30.21
N LEU A 484 -14.25 1.43 -31.08
CA LEU A 484 -14.31 1.28 -32.53
C LEU A 484 -13.73 -0.08 -32.92
N SER A 485 -14.35 -0.69 -33.94
CA SER A 485 -13.92 -1.94 -34.58
C SER A 485 -12.40 -2.05 -34.61
N PRO A 486 -11.80 -3.23 -34.33
CA PRO A 486 -10.36 -3.39 -34.41
C PRO A 486 -9.92 -3.11 -35.86
N LEU A 487 -9.47 -1.88 -36.12
CA LEU A 487 -8.66 -1.58 -37.28
C LEU A 487 -7.36 -2.33 -37.02
N PHE A 488 -7.27 -3.55 -37.55
CA PHE A 488 -6.04 -4.33 -37.61
C PHE A 488 -5.07 -3.75 -38.67
N ASP A 489 -5.13 -2.43 -38.89
CA ASP A 489 -4.39 -1.73 -39.94
C ASP A 489 -2.89 -1.64 -39.61
N ASP A 490 -2.52 -1.73 -38.32
CA ASP A 490 -1.14 -1.56 -37.84
C ASP A 490 -0.30 -2.86 -37.85
N LEU A 491 -0.61 -3.83 -38.72
CA LEU A 491 0.16 -5.07 -38.83
C LEU A 491 1.01 -5.18 -40.10
N GLN A 492 1.22 -4.06 -40.80
CA GLN A 492 2.27 -3.96 -41.81
C GLN A 492 3.57 -3.46 -41.15
N GLY A 493 4.56 -4.35 -41.10
CA GLY A 493 6.00 -4.06 -40.99
C GLY A 493 6.45 -3.10 -39.88
N GLU A 494 6.88 -3.64 -38.74
CA GLU A 494 7.98 -3.00 -38.01
C GLU A 494 9.27 -3.34 -38.78
N GLU A 495 9.57 -2.57 -39.84
CA GLU A 495 10.95 -2.40 -40.29
C GLU A 495 11.63 -1.43 -39.31
N GLU A 496 12.78 -1.85 -38.82
CA GLU A 496 13.72 -1.00 -38.11
C GLU A 496 14.03 0.20 -39.01
N ASP A 497 13.65 1.41 -38.60
CA ASP A 497 14.45 2.61 -38.83
C ASP A 497 13.99 3.73 -37.89
N GLY A 498 14.97 4.35 -37.26
CA GLY A 498 14.75 5.40 -36.29
C GLY A 498 14.28 6.68 -36.95
N GLU A 499 13.18 7.24 -36.49
CA GLU A 499 13.06 8.67 -36.24
C GLU A 499 11.84 8.97 -35.37
N SER A 500 12.02 9.95 -34.49
CA SER A 500 11.04 10.40 -33.52
C SER A 500 9.80 11.00 -34.20
N SER A 501 8.65 10.36 -34.07
CA SER A 501 7.36 11.01 -34.28
C SER A 501 6.38 10.66 -33.15
N SER A 502 6.10 11.67 -32.32
CA SER A 502 5.21 11.62 -31.15
C SER A 502 3.75 11.41 -31.56
N PRO A 503 2.92 10.62 -30.84
CA PRO A 503 1.49 10.56 -31.13
C PRO A 503 0.77 11.77 -30.54
N SER A 504 0.65 12.81 -31.37
CA SER A 504 -0.24 13.94 -31.20
C SER A 504 -1.67 13.54 -31.57
N TRP A 505 -2.47 13.05 -30.62
CA TRP A 505 -3.93 13.20 -30.64
C TRP A 505 -4.58 12.68 -29.35
N ARG A 506 -5.64 13.38 -28.88
CA ARG A 506 -6.52 13.17 -27.70
C ARG A 506 -6.26 13.93 -26.40
N THR A 507 -5.10 14.53 -26.15
CA THR A 507 -4.92 15.35 -24.92
C THR A 507 -5.45 16.78 -25.08
N LYS A 508 -5.38 17.37 -26.28
CA LYS A 508 -5.81 18.76 -26.51
C LYS A 508 -7.34 18.94 -26.51
N GLU A 509 -8.10 18.00 -27.07
CA GLU A 509 -9.57 18.09 -27.09
C GLU A 509 -10.21 17.84 -25.73
N ILE A 510 -9.68 16.89 -24.95
CA ILE A 510 -10.16 16.64 -23.58
C ILE A 510 -9.84 17.83 -22.68
N PHE A 511 -8.69 18.49 -22.87
CA PHE A 511 -8.33 19.69 -22.13
C PHE A 511 -9.24 20.89 -22.51
N HIS A 512 -9.59 21.05 -23.80
CA HIS A 512 -10.52 22.09 -24.24
C HIS A 512 -11.97 21.85 -23.77
N LEU A 513 -12.44 20.59 -23.77
CA LEU A 513 -13.76 20.24 -23.25
C LEU A 513 -13.85 20.41 -21.73
N LEU A 514 -12.77 20.11 -21.00
CA LEU A 514 -12.69 20.39 -19.56
C LEU A 514 -12.63 21.90 -19.31
N LEU A 515 -11.88 22.69 -20.09
CA LEU A 515 -11.85 24.15 -19.95
C LEU A 515 -13.21 24.79 -20.24
N GLN A 516 -13.94 24.33 -21.25
CA GLN A 516 -15.30 24.79 -21.54
C GLN A 516 -16.29 24.41 -20.43
N ALA A 517 -16.15 23.23 -19.83
CA ALA A 517 -16.94 22.82 -18.67
C ALA A 517 -16.62 23.67 -17.42
N PHE A 518 -15.36 24.05 -17.21
CA PHE A 518 -14.95 24.95 -16.12
C PHE A 518 -15.47 26.39 -16.32
N TYR A 519 -15.48 26.90 -17.56
CA TYR A 519 -16.05 28.22 -17.88
C TYR A 519 -17.57 28.27 -17.68
N ARG A 520 -18.30 27.20 -18.04
CA ARG A 520 -19.76 27.11 -17.81
C ARG A 520 -20.16 26.99 -16.33
N LEU A 521 -19.23 26.63 -15.44
CA LEU A 521 -19.47 26.50 -14.00
C LEU A 521 -19.04 27.75 -13.18
N GLY A 522 -18.64 28.84 -13.83
CA GLY A 522 -18.46 30.16 -13.19
C GLY A 522 -17.33 30.24 -12.15
N LEU A 523 -16.35 29.35 -12.18
CA LEU A 523 -15.21 29.37 -11.25
C LEU A 523 -14.01 30.07 -11.91
N SER A 524 -13.86 31.38 -11.66
CA SER A 524 -12.70 32.17 -12.08
C SER A 524 -11.45 31.78 -11.27
N LEU A 525 -10.45 31.18 -11.92
CA LEU A 525 -9.09 31.06 -11.38
C LEU A 525 -8.24 32.20 -11.95
N ARG A 526 -7.88 33.18 -11.10
CA ARG A 526 -6.83 34.15 -11.41
C ARG A 526 -5.48 33.41 -11.44
N SER A 527 -4.87 33.31 -12.61
CA SER A 527 -3.47 32.86 -12.76
C SER A 527 -2.57 34.07 -13.01
N THR A 528 -1.81 34.48 -12.00
CA THR A 528 -0.57 35.25 -12.19
C THR A 528 0.52 34.30 -12.68
N VAL A 529 0.85 34.38 -13.98
CA VAL A 529 2.06 33.78 -14.55
C VAL A 529 3.01 34.93 -14.84
N VAL A 530 4.11 34.98 -14.10
CA VAL A 530 5.27 35.83 -14.38
C VAL A 530 6.08 35.12 -15.45
N SER A 531 6.13 35.69 -16.65
CA SER A 531 6.99 35.28 -17.76
C SER A 531 8.28 36.09 -17.74
N ASN A 532 9.40 35.41 -17.45
CA ASN A 532 10.73 35.89 -17.81
C ASN A 532 11.05 35.45 -19.23
N SER A 533 11.19 36.40 -20.16
CA SER A 533 11.98 36.24 -21.37
C SER A 533 12.63 37.59 -21.68
N HIS A 534 13.95 37.60 -21.63
CA HIS A 534 14.80 38.70 -22.10
C HIS A 534 14.73 38.74 -23.62
N ASP A 535 14.22 39.84 -24.17
CA ASP A 535 14.41 40.21 -25.56
C ASP A 535 15.63 41.13 -25.69
N LEU A 536 16.51 40.72 -26.61
CA LEU A 536 17.59 41.51 -27.21
C LEU A 536 16.96 42.35 -28.33
N ASP A 537 16.82 43.65 -28.12
CA ASP A 537 16.50 44.61 -29.18
C ASP A 537 17.77 45.28 -29.70
N LEU A 538 18.08 44.98 -30.96
CA LEU A 538 18.92 45.76 -31.87
C LEU A 538 17.98 46.58 -32.76
N ALA A 539 17.92 47.90 -32.55
CA ALA A 539 17.82 48.91 -33.61
C ALA A 539 17.60 50.31 -33.01
N ASN A 540 18.51 51.23 -33.39
CA ASN A 540 18.54 52.68 -33.25
C ASN A 540 18.87 53.28 -31.87
#